data_AF-A0A0F8PKZ7-F1
#
_entry.id   AF-A0A0F8PKZ7-F1
#
_cell.length_a   1.000
_cell.length_b   1.000
_cell.length_c   1.000
_cell.angle_alpha   90.00
_cell.angle_beta   90.00
_cell.angle_gamma   90.00
#
_symmetry.space_group_name_H-M   'P 1'
#
loop_
_entity.id
_entity.type
_entity.pdbx_description
1 polymer ?
#
loop_
_entity_poly.entity_id
_entity_poly.type
_entity_poly.pdbx_seq_one_letter_code
_entity_poly.pdbx_strand_id
1 'polypeptide(L)'
;HTLENVEVEAYEKRQVFDIPPVNLIVTEHKSQIKTCPHCGKSNKAVFPESVKYPVQYGPNILASAIYCKNHHFIPYERISEFFEDIMGIKICPATIIRAEKECFQNLECFENIIREKLMISPVIHFDETGMKIEGKRHWLHVASNYKYTCYLPHSKRGAEAIDVMGILPEFKGVAVHDGWKPYNVYDCDHAL
;
A
#
# COMPACT_ATOMS: atom_id res chain seq x y z
N HIS A 1 57.41 26.01 -0.25
CA HIS A 1 56.72 26.90 -1.21
C HIS A 1 55.23 26.77 -1.01
N THR A 2 54.52 27.89 -0.85
CA THR A 2 53.06 27.93 -0.65
C THR A 2 52.34 28.09 -1.99
N LEU A 3 51.16 27.48 -2.13
CA LEU A 3 50.35 27.51 -3.36
C LEU A 3 49.13 28.43 -3.23
N GLU A 4 49.06 29.27 -2.18
CA GLU A 4 47.91 30.11 -1.85
C GLU A 4 47.55 31.13 -2.95
N ASN A 5 48.51 31.53 -3.78
CA ASN A 5 48.32 32.49 -4.89
C ASN A 5 48.29 31.83 -6.28
N VAL A 6 48.19 30.49 -6.34
CA VAL A 6 48.15 29.74 -7.59
C VAL A 6 46.69 29.47 -7.96
N GLU A 7 46.31 29.69 -9.22
CA GLU A 7 44.95 29.42 -9.69
C GLU A 7 44.60 27.93 -9.61
N VAL A 8 43.36 27.62 -9.23
CA VAL A 8 42.87 26.23 -9.17
C VAL A 8 42.68 25.69 -10.59
N GLU A 9 43.38 24.61 -10.93
CA GLU A 9 43.35 24.00 -12.27
C GLU A 9 42.16 23.05 -12.46
N ALA A 10 41.81 22.28 -11.43
CA ALA A 10 40.71 21.32 -11.48
C ALA A 10 40.18 20.99 -10.07
N TYR A 11 38.96 20.44 -10.02
CA TYR A 11 38.35 19.95 -8.78
C TYR A 11 38.07 18.46 -8.86
N GLU A 12 38.48 17.72 -7.84
CA GLU A 12 38.01 16.36 -7.58
C GLU A 12 36.75 16.43 -6.70
N LYS A 13 35.66 15.75 -7.10
CA LYS A 13 34.38 15.79 -6.37
C LYS A 13 34.17 14.47 -5.62
N ARG A 14 33.80 14.57 -4.35
CA ARG A 14 33.31 13.46 -3.51
C ARG A 14 32.01 13.88 -2.84
N GLN A 15 31.08 12.96 -2.67
CA GLN A 15 29.78 13.21 -2.03
C GLN A 15 29.58 12.24 -0.88
N VAL A 16 29.03 12.76 0.23
CA VAL A 16 28.55 11.95 1.35
C VAL A 16 27.05 12.13 1.41
N PHE A 17 26.31 11.02 1.39
CA PHE A 17 24.86 11.00 1.58
C PHE A 17 24.58 10.57 3.00
N ASP A 18 23.81 11.37 3.72
CA ASP A 18 23.41 11.11 5.10
C ASP A 18 21.92 11.42 5.28
N ILE A 19 21.33 10.86 6.34
CA ILE A 19 19.91 11.06 6.67
C ILE A 19 19.80 12.36 7.48
N PRO A 20 18.96 13.33 7.09
CA PRO A 20 18.76 14.52 7.89
C PRO A 20 18.12 14.15 9.24
N PRO A 21 18.28 14.97 10.29
CA PRO A 21 17.55 14.78 11.53
C PRO A 21 16.05 14.64 11.27
N VAL A 22 15.41 13.67 11.91
CA VAL A 22 13.97 13.43 11.72
C VAL A 22 13.17 14.56 12.36
N ASN A 23 12.55 15.40 11.52
CA ASN A 23 11.76 16.56 11.93
C ASN A 23 10.26 16.27 11.81
N LEU A 24 9.63 15.89 12.92
CA LEU A 24 8.17 15.72 12.97
C LEU A 24 7.45 17.07 13.00
N ILE A 25 6.42 17.20 12.17
CA ILE A 25 5.51 18.36 12.21
C ILE A 25 4.29 17.97 13.03
N VAL A 26 4.09 18.63 14.18
CA VAL A 26 2.93 18.44 15.05
C VAL A 26 2.05 19.69 15.00
N THR A 27 0.81 19.55 14.55
CA THR A 27 -0.18 20.64 14.53
C THR A 27 -1.21 20.43 15.63
N GLU A 28 -1.20 21.29 16.64
CA GLU A 28 -2.18 21.28 17.72
C GLU A 28 -3.44 22.08 17.32
N HIS A 29 -4.58 21.39 17.20
CA HIS A 29 -5.87 22.05 17.00
C HIS A 29 -6.51 22.36 18.36
N LYS A 30 -6.99 23.60 18.54
CA LYS A 30 -7.70 24.02 19.77
C LYS A 30 -9.15 24.37 19.46
N SER A 31 -10.06 23.78 20.22
CA SER A 31 -11.48 24.13 20.21
C SER A 31 -11.84 24.92 21.46
N GLN A 32 -12.63 25.98 21.31
CA GLN A 32 -13.11 26.78 22.42
C GLN A 32 -14.28 26.07 23.13
N ILE A 33 -14.27 26.11 24.45
CA ILE A 33 -15.37 25.68 25.31
C ILE A 33 -15.87 26.90 26.07
N LYS A 34 -17.17 27.22 25.95
CA LYS A 34 -17.79 28.37 26.60
C LYS A 34 -19.06 27.96 27.33
N THR A 35 -19.21 28.39 28.57
CA THR A 35 -20.44 28.20 29.34
C THR A 35 -21.35 29.40 29.16
N CYS A 36 -22.60 29.18 28.77
CA CYS A 36 -23.58 30.25 28.62
C CYS A 36 -23.89 30.86 30.01
N PRO A 37 -23.72 32.17 30.23
CA PRO A 37 -23.97 32.78 31.53
C PRO A 37 -25.45 32.79 31.91
N HIS A 38 -26.37 32.66 30.94
CA HIS A 38 -27.82 32.71 31.19
C HIS A 38 -28.44 31.35 31.51
N CYS A 39 -28.00 30.27 30.85
CA CYS A 39 -28.59 28.93 31.04
C CYS A 39 -27.63 27.90 31.62
N GLY A 40 -26.37 28.26 31.88
CA GLY A 40 -25.35 27.36 32.43
C GLY A 40 -24.86 26.27 31.46
N LYS A 41 -25.39 26.21 30.23
CA LYS A 41 -25.02 25.16 29.26
C LYS A 41 -23.59 25.35 28.75
N SER A 42 -22.80 24.27 28.76
CA SER A 42 -21.47 24.22 28.14
C SER A 42 -21.60 23.99 26.63
N ASN A 43 -20.99 24.85 25.84
CA ASN A 43 -20.94 24.79 24.39
C ASN A 43 -19.50 24.57 23.96
N LYS A 44 -19.27 23.58 23.10
CA LYS A 44 -17.94 23.25 22.56
C LYS A 44 -17.97 23.52 21.06
N ALA A 45 -16.97 24.25 20.56
CA ALA A 45 -16.80 24.38 19.12
C ALA A 45 -16.43 23.02 18.51
N VAL A 46 -16.84 22.79 17.27
CA VAL A 46 -16.50 21.55 16.55
C VAL A 46 -15.09 21.67 15.96
N PHE A 47 -14.36 20.56 15.97
CA PHE A 47 -13.12 20.45 15.21
C PHE A 47 -13.44 20.26 13.71
N PRO A 48 -12.48 20.56 12.80
CA PRO A 48 -12.59 20.15 11.41
C PRO A 48 -12.82 18.64 11.28
N GLU A 49 -13.50 18.20 10.22
CA GLU A 49 -13.82 16.77 10.00
C GLU A 49 -12.57 15.87 9.94
N SER A 50 -11.44 16.44 9.51
CA SER A 50 -10.15 15.75 9.45
C SER A 50 -9.53 15.50 10.82
N VAL A 51 -9.97 16.17 11.90
CA VAL A 51 -9.43 16.06 13.26
C VAL A 51 -10.44 15.33 14.14
N LYS A 52 -10.31 14.00 14.16
CA LYS A 52 -11.29 13.08 14.78
C LYS A 52 -10.88 12.62 16.17
N TYR A 53 -9.57 12.52 16.44
CA TYR A 53 -9.04 11.94 17.66
C TYR A 53 -8.10 12.92 18.38
N PRO A 54 -7.93 12.79 19.72
CA PRO A 54 -6.98 13.61 20.48
C PRO A 54 -5.54 13.52 19.95
N VAL A 55 -5.15 12.33 19.48
CA VAL A 55 -3.89 12.09 18.77
C VAL A 55 -4.21 11.26 17.53
N GLN A 56 -3.71 11.71 16.38
CA GLN A 56 -3.82 10.99 15.11
C GLN A 56 -2.58 11.26 14.27
N TYR A 57 -2.21 10.28 13.44
CA TYR A 57 -1.05 10.38 12.56
C TYR A 57 -1.47 10.88 11.18
N GLY A 58 -0.65 11.78 10.61
CA GLY A 58 -0.87 12.31 9.28
C GLY A 58 -0.64 11.28 8.17
N PRO A 59 -1.09 11.59 6.93
CA PRO A 59 -1.07 10.66 5.81
C PRO A 59 0.33 10.15 5.47
N ASN A 60 1.38 10.98 5.59
CA ASN A 60 2.75 10.57 5.27
C ASN A 60 3.30 9.51 6.24
N ILE A 61 2.97 9.61 7.53
CA ILE A 61 3.37 8.60 8.53
C ILE A 61 2.65 7.28 8.24
N LEU A 62 1.33 7.35 8.00
CA LEU A 62 0.53 6.15 7.72
C LEU A 62 0.94 5.48 6.41
N ALA A 63 1.17 6.25 5.35
CA ALA A 63 1.65 5.74 4.07
C ALA A 63 3.02 5.07 4.20
N SER A 64 3.93 5.65 4.98
CA SER A 64 5.25 5.06 5.24
C SER A 64 5.13 3.73 6.01
N ALA A 65 4.25 3.67 7.01
CA ALA A 65 4.00 2.43 7.75
C ALA A 65 3.39 1.34 6.84
N ILE A 66 2.43 1.69 5.99
CA ILE A 66 1.83 0.77 5.01
C ILE A 66 2.87 0.30 3.99
N TYR A 67 3.77 1.18 3.54
CA TYR A 67 4.85 0.81 2.64
C TYR A 67 5.81 -0.20 3.28
N CYS A 68 6.24 0.03 4.52
CA CYS A 68 7.02 -0.94 5.30
C CYS A 68 6.29 -2.29 5.42
N LYS A 69 4.97 -2.27 5.63
CA LYS A 69 4.17 -3.48 5.78
C LYS A 69 4.02 -4.27 4.49
N ASN A 70 3.67 -3.60 3.38
CA ASN A 70 3.22 -4.24 2.15
C ASN A 70 4.34 -4.45 1.13
N HIS A 71 5.35 -3.58 1.11
CA HIS A 71 6.48 -3.70 0.19
C HIS A 71 7.67 -4.43 0.82
N HIS A 72 7.93 -4.17 2.11
CA HIS A 72 9.06 -4.77 2.83
C HIS A 72 8.65 -5.93 3.76
N PHE A 73 7.37 -6.26 3.83
CA PHE A 73 6.83 -7.39 4.60
C PHE A 73 7.18 -7.36 6.11
N ILE A 74 7.37 -6.17 6.67
CA ILE A 74 7.77 -6.01 8.07
C ILE A 74 6.55 -6.30 8.98
N PRO A 75 6.70 -7.11 10.06
CA PRO A 75 5.62 -7.34 11.04
C PRO A 75 5.18 -6.04 11.73
N TYR A 76 3.89 -5.91 12.08
CA TYR A 76 3.35 -4.67 12.64
C TYR A 76 4.09 -4.17 13.90
N GLU A 77 4.45 -5.07 14.82
CA GLU A 77 5.20 -4.72 16.04
C GLU A 77 6.58 -4.15 15.71
N ARG A 78 7.27 -4.75 14.72
CA ARG A 78 8.56 -4.25 14.23
C ARG A 78 8.45 -2.90 13.54
N ILE A 79 7.32 -2.60 12.89
CA ILE A 79 7.05 -1.26 12.34
C ILE A 79 6.87 -0.27 13.50
N SER A 80 6.11 -0.63 14.54
CA SER A 80 5.96 0.22 15.72
C SER A 80 7.32 0.56 16.37
N GLU A 81 8.17 -0.44 16.59
CA GLU A 81 9.53 -0.25 17.10
C GLU A 81 10.38 0.64 16.18
N PHE A 82 10.36 0.38 14.86
CA PHE A 82 11.11 1.18 13.88
C PHE A 82 10.74 2.67 13.93
N PHE A 83 9.44 2.98 14.01
CA PHE A 83 8.97 4.37 14.07
C PHE A 83 9.28 5.04 15.42
N GLU A 84 9.33 4.28 16.52
CA GLU A 84 9.78 4.78 17.81
C GLU A 84 11.30 5.08 17.79
N ASP A 85 12.11 4.14 17.32
CA ASP A 85 13.57 4.25 17.33
C ASP A 85 14.10 5.32 16.38
N ILE A 86 13.53 5.42 15.18
CA ILE A 86 14.02 6.32 14.12
C ILE A 86 13.31 7.66 14.14
N MET A 87 11.99 7.66 14.35
CA MET A 87 11.17 8.88 14.28
C MET A 87 10.74 9.42 15.63
N GLY A 88 10.94 8.69 16.74
CA GLY A 88 10.50 9.12 18.06
C GLY A 88 8.98 9.09 18.26
N ILE A 89 8.22 8.38 17.42
CA ILE A 89 6.75 8.30 17.52
C ILE A 89 6.27 6.93 17.99
N LYS A 90 5.24 6.92 18.83
CA LYS A 90 4.62 5.71 19.37
C LYS A 90 3.36 5.32 18.60
N ILE A 91 3.54 4.83 17.38
CA ILE A 91 2.42 4.29 16.59
C ILE A 91 2.15 2.84 17.01
N CYS A 92 0.92 2.53 17.41
CA CYS A 92 0.57 1.16 17.80
C CYS A 92 0.15 0.30 16.58
N PRO A 93 0.31 -1.04 16.64
CA PRO A 93 -0.08 -1.94 15.55
C PRO A 93 -1.53 -1.78 15.08
N ALA A 94 -2.46 -1.56 16.02
CA ALA A 94 -3.87 -1.35 15.71
C ALA A 94 -4.12 -0.13 14.82
N THR A 95 -3.31 0.93 14.97
CA THR A 95 -3.41 2.12 14.11
C THR A 95 -2.95 1.82 12.68
N ILE A 96 -1.88 1.04 12.54
CA ILE A 96 -1.35 0.62 11.24
C ILE A 96 -2.36 -0.29 10.53
N ILE A 97 -2.92 -1.28 11.23
CA ILE A 97 -3.95 -2.18 10.68
C ILE A 97 -5.19 -1.39 10.23
N ARG A 98 -5.62 -0.38 10.99
CA ARG A 98 -6.74 0.48 10.58
C ARG A 98 -6.41 1.26 9.31
N ALA A 99 -5.21 1.87 9.25
CA ALA A 99 -4.78 2.63 8.08
C ALA A 99 -4.63 1.75 6.83
N GLU A 100 -4.15 0.51 7.00
CA GLU A 100 -4.08 -0.47 5.91
C GLU A 100 -5.46 -0.85 5.38
N LYS A 101 -6.45 -1.04 6.26
CA LYS A 101 -7.85 -1.29 5.85
C LYS A 101 -8.45 -0.12 5.08
N GLU A 102 -8.21 1.11 5.54
CA GLU A 102 -8.65 2.33 4.84
C GLU A 102 -7.97 2.46 3.47
N CYS A 103 -6.66 2.17 3.40
CA CYS A 103 -5.91 2.14 2.15
C CYS A 103 -6.49 1.10 1.18
N PHE A 104 -6.76 -0.13 1.65
CA PHE A 104 -7.38 -1.18 0.86
C PHE A 104 -8.73 -0.73 0.27
N GLN A 105 -9.60 -0.11 1.08
CA GLN A 105 -10.89 0.41 0.61
C GLN A 105 -10.70 1.51 -0.46
N ASN A 106 -9.74 2.40 -0.27
CA ASN A 106 -9.46 3.48 -1.22
C ASN A 106 -8.87 2.98 -2.56
N LEU A 107 -8.33 1.76 -2.60
CA LEU A 107 -7.75 1.15 -3.80
C LEU A 107 -8.77 0.46 -4.71
N GLU A 108 -10.03 0.32 -4.30
CA GLU A 108 -11.06 -0.39 -5.07
C GLU A 108 -11.18 0.13 -6.52
N CYS A 109 -11.27 1.46 -6.69
CA CYS A 109 -11.35 2.07 -8.02
C CYS A 109 -10.09 1.80 -8.86
N PHE A 110 -8.92 1.85 -8.23
CA PHE A 110 -7.65 1.55 -8.92
C PHE A 110 -7.56 0.08 -9.33
N GLU A 111 -8.02 -0.84 -8.48
CA GLU A 111 -8.07 -2.26 -8.79
C GLU A 111 -9.00 -2.54 -9.98
N ASN A 112 -10.17 -1.90 -10.02
CA ASN A 112 -11.10 -2.00 -11.16
C ASN A 112 -10.43 -1.54 -12.47
N ILE A 113 -9.70 -0.41 -12.44
CA ILE A 113 -8.95 0.08 -13.62
C ILE A 113 -7.90 -0.95 -14.06
N ILE A 114 -7.17 -1.58 -13.14
CA ILE A 114 -6.19 -2.63 -13.48
C ILE A 114 -6.90 -3.80 -14.16
N ARG A 115 -8.03 -4.28 -13.62
CA ARG A 115 -8.78 -5.39 -14.23
C ARG A 115 -9.24 -5.04 -15.64
N GLU A 116 -9.79 -3.84 -15.86
CA GLU A 116 -10.16 -3.35 -17.19
C GLU A 116 -8.98 -3.30 -18.16
N LYS A 117 -7.82 -2.80 -17.71
CA LYS A 117 -6.61 -2.73 -18.53
C LYS A 117 -6.05 -4.11 -18.87
N LEU A 118 -6.16 -5.07 -17.96
CA LEU A 118 -5.80 -6.46 -18.22
C LEU A 118 -6.74 -7.06 -19.27
N MET A 119 -8.05 -6.94 -19.11
CA MET A 119 -9.04 -7.53 -20.04
C MET A 119 -8.87 -7.08 -21.51
N ILE A 120 -8.43 -5.84 -21.75
CA ILE A 120 -8.18 -5.33 -23.12
C ILE A 120 -6.74 -5.59 -23.62
N SER A 121 -5.89 -6.23 -22.82
CA SER A 121 -4.51 -6.52 -23.22
C SER A 121 -4.47 -7.64 -24.27
N PRO A 122 -3.52 -7.62 -25.22
CA PRO A 122 -3.43 -8.70 -26.20
C PRO A 122 -2.97 -10.03 -25.57
N VAL A 123 -2.17 -9.95 -24.50
CA VAL A 123 -1.58 -11.10 -23.82
C VAL A 123 -1.65 -10.89 -22.31
N ILE A 124 -2.06 -11.92 -21.56
CA ILE A 124 -2.07 -11.96 -20.09
C ILE A 124 -1.44 -13.27 -19.62
N HIS A 125 -0.61 -13.19 -18.59
CA HIS A 125 -0.04 -14.33 -17.88
C HIS A 125 -0.90 -14.68 -16.67
N PHE A 126 -1.24 -15.95 -16.52
CA PHE A 126 -1.98 -16.50 -15.38
C PHE A 126 -1.13 -17.49 -14.60
N ASP A 127 -1.17 -17.40 -13.27
CA ASP A 127 -0.51 -18.32 -12.36
C ASP A 127 -1.33 -18.54 -11.08
N GLU A 128 -1.07 -19.64 -10.39
CA GLU A 128 -1.72 -20.00 -9.13
C GLU A 128 -0.70 -20.58 -8.14
N THR A 129 -0.37 -19.82 -7.11
CA THR A 129 0.58 -20.25 -6.09
C THR A 129 -0.11 -20.51 -4.75
N GLY A 130 0.20 -21.65 -4.13
CA GLY A 130 -0.35 -22.00 -2.81
C GLY A 130 0.22 -21.13 -1.68
N MET A 131 -0.64 -20.62 -0.79
CA MET A 131 -0.24 -19.86 0.39
C MET A 131 -1.06 -20.26 1.62
N LYS A 132 -0.62 -19.84 2.82
CA LYS A 132 -1.40 -20.01 4.05
C LYS A 132 -1.98 -18.69 4.51
N ILE A 133 -3.28 -18.65 4.74
CA ILE A 133 -3.99 -17.54 5.39
C ILE A 133 -4.59 -18.11 6.67
N GLU A 134 -4.19 -17.56 7.81
CA GLU A 134 -4.61 -18.04 9.14
C GLU A 134 -4.42 -19.56 9.33
N GLY A 135 -3.31 -20.09 8.80
CA GLY A 135 -2.99 -21.52 8.86
C GLY A 135 -3.74 -22.42 7.87
N LYS A 136 -4.73 -21.90 7.14
CA LYS A 136 -5.49 -22.63 6.12
C LYS A 136 -4.87 -22.42 4.75
N ARG A 137 -4.87 -23.47 3.92
CA ARG A 137 -4.38 -23.39 2.54
C ARG A 137 -5.33 -22.56 1.68
N HIS A 138 -4.79 -21.53 1.05
CA HIS A 138 -5.40 -20.73 0.00
C HIS A 138 -4.51 -20.81 -1.26
N TRP A 139 -5.03 -20.33 -2.37
CA TRP A 139 -4.33 -20.17 -3.63
C TRP A 139 -4.36 -18.69 -4.00
N LEU A 140 -3.19 -18.13 -4.28
CA LEU A 140 -3.04 -16.80 -4.82
C LEU A 140 -3.09 -16.91 -6.33
N HIS A 141 -4.20 -16.45 -6.91
CA HIS A 141 -4.39 -16.36 -8.34
C HIS A 141 -3.78 -15.05 -8.84
N VAL A 142 -3.01 -15.13 -9.91
CA VAL A 142 -2.32 -13.99 -10.52
C VAL A 142 -2.80 -13.84 -11.95
N ALA A 143 -3.13 -12.61 -12.35
CA ALA A 143 -3.32 -12.22 -13.74
C ALA A 143 -2.44 -11.00 -14.00
N SER A 144 -1.53 -11.07 -14.96
CA SER A 144 -0.53 -10.02 -15.15
C SER A 144 -0.06 -9.83 -16.58
N ASN A 145 0.50 -8.66 -16.85
CA ASN A 145 1.31 -8.38 -18.02
C ASN A 145 2.54 -7.54 -17.60
N TYR A 146 3.30 -7.01 -18.56
CA TYR A 146 4.50 -6.22 -18.26
C TYR A 146 4.27 -4.95 -17.42
N LYS A 147 3.01 -4.50 -17.26
CA LYS A 147 2.65 -3.23 -16.61
C LYS A 147 1.69 -3.39 -15.43
N TYR A 148 0.76 -4.35 -15.50
CA TYR A 148 -0.33 -4.50 -14.54
C TYR A 148 -0.33 -5.90 -13.96
N THR A 149 -0.64 -6.00 -12.67
CA THR A 149 -0.79 -7.27 -11.96
C THR A 149 -2.01 -7.20 -11.06
N CYS A 150 -2.83 -8.23 -11.12
CA CYS A 150 -3.97 -8.44 -10.22
C CYS A 150 -3.75 -9.74 -9.45
N TYR A 151 -4.09 -9.70 -8.15
CA TYR A 151 -3.94 -10.80 -7.22
C TYR A 151 -5.29 -11.11 -6.59
N LEU A 152 -5.66 -12.39 -6.52
CA LEU A 152 -6.84 -12.84 -5.81
C LEU A 152 -6.51 -14.05 -4.92
N PRO A 153 -6.49 -13.90 -3.58
CA PRO A 153 -6.43 -15.05 -2.70
C PRO A 153 -7.79 -15.75 -2.62
N HIS A 154 -7.84 -17.04 -2.92
CA HIS A 154 -9.08 -17.85 -2.84
C HIS A 154 -8.83 -19.20 -2.15
N SER A 155 -9.85 -19.75 -1.49
CA SER A 155 -9.72 -21.06 -0.80
C SER A 155 -9.61 -22.24 -1.79
N LYS A 156 -10.03 -22.02 -3.04
CA LYS A 156 -10.03 -23.00 -4.13
C LYS A 156 -8.99 -22.64 -5.19
N ARG A 157 -8.49 -23.69 -5.85
CA ARG A 157 -7.67 -23.62 -7.06
C ARG A 157 -8.55 -23.89 -8.27
N GLY A 158 -8.24 -23.30 -9.42
CA GLY A 158 -8.92 -23.55 -10.69
C GLY A 158 -10.19 -22.74 -10.89
N ALA A 159 -11.04 -23.25 -11.79
CA ALA A 159 -12.10 -22.50 -12.44
C ALA A 159 -12.97 -21.66 -11.49
N GLU A 160 -13.41 -22.22 -10.35
CA GLU A 160 -14.24 -21.48 -9.38
C GLU A 160 -13.60 -20.14 -8.95
N ALA A 161 -12.30 -20.14 -8.69
CA ALA A 161 -11.58 -18.93 -8.25
C ALA A 161 -11.23 -18.01 -9.44
N ILE A 162 -10.94 -18.61 -10.60
CA ILE A 162 -10.70 -17.87 -11.85
C ILE A 162 -11.97 -17.10 -12.26
N ASP A 163 -13.14 -17.73 -12.12
CA ASP A 163 -14.44 -17.13 -12.39
C ASP A 163 -14.72 -15.97 -11.43
N VAL A 164 -14.41 -16.14 -10.14
CA VAL A 164 -14.51 -15.07 -9.13
C VAL A 164 -13.56 -13.90 -9.44
N MET A 165 -12.37 -14.17 -9.99
CA MET A 165 -11.44 -13.12 -10.42
C MET A 165 -12.00 -12.30 -11.58
N GLY A 166 -12.82 -12.91 -12.44
CA GLY A 166 -13.57 -12.23 -13.48
C GLY A 166 -12.74 -11.66 -14.63
N ILE A 167 -11.46 -12.04 -14.74
CA ILE A 167 -10.59 -11.59 -15.84
C ILE A 167 -10.59 -12.61 -16.99
N LEU A 168 -10.17 -13.84 -16.73
CA LEU A 168 -10.07 -14.87 -17.77
C LEU A 168 -11.41 -15.26 -18.43
N PRO A 169 -12.56 -15.31 -17.71
CA PRO A 169 -13.84 -15.66 -18.34
C PRO A 169 -14.27 -14.75 -19.50
N GLU A 170 -13.93 -13.46 -19.41
CA GLU A 170 -14.28 -12.43 -20.40
C GLU A 170 -13.11 -12.12 -21.36
N PHE A 171 -11.95 -12.75 -21.16
CA PHE A 171 -10.74 -12.47 -21.92
C PHE A 171 -10.77 -13.16 -23.28
N LYS A 172 -10.39 -12.43 -24.34
CA LYS A 172 -10.38 -12.93 -25.74
C LYS A 172 -9.01 -12.84 -26.42
N GLY A 173 -7.97 -12.48 -25.67
CA GLY A 173 -6.58 -12.47 -26.18
C GLY A 173 -5.87 -13.79 -25.95
N VAL A 174 -4.53 -13.73 -25.81
CA VAL A 174 -3.69 -14.90 -25.54
C VAL A 174 -3.42 -15.04 -24.04
N ALA A 175 -3.92 -16.11 -23.45
CA ALA A 175 -3.67 -16.50 -22.06
C ALA A 175 -2.41 -17.38 -21.99
N VAL A 176 -1.37 -16.88 -21.33
CA VAL A 176 -0.12 -17.60 -21.07
C VAL A 176 -0.20 -18.26 -19.69
N HIS A 177 -0.04 -19.57 -19.61
CA HIS A 177 -0.13 -20.31 -18.34
C HIS A 177 0.64 -21.65 -18.40
N ASP A 178 0.79 -22.32 -17.26
CA ASP A 178 1.55 -23.58 -17.09
C ASP A 178 0.95 -24.84 -17.78
N GLY A 179 -0.05 -24.68 -18.66
CA GLY A 179 -0.76 -25.78 -19.30
C GLY A 179 -1.71 -26.58 -18.39
N TRP A 180 -2.03 -26.07 -17.19
CA TRP A 180 -2.94 -26.78 -16.29
C TRP A 180 -4.38 -26.87 -16.85
N LYS A 181 -5.00 -28.05 -16.72
CA LYS A 181 -6.27 -28.40 -17.38
C LYS A 181 -7.44 -27.42 -17.17
N PRO A 182 -7.65 -26.83 -15.98
CA PRO A 182 -8.76 -25.91 -15.74
C PRO A 182 -8.72 -24.62 -16.54
N TYR A 183 -7.58 -24.24 -17.14
CA TYR A 183 -7.54 -23.10 -18.07
C TYR A 183 -8.21 -23.41 -19.41
N ASN A 184 -8.25 -24.69 -19.82
CA ASN A 184 -8.69 -25.08 -21.17
C ASN A 184 -10.22 -25.00 -21.37
N VAL A 185 -10.99 -24.60 -20.35
CA VAL A 185 -12.45 -24.40 -20.45
C VAL A 185 -12.82 -22.99 -20.91
N TYR A 186 -11.85 -22.07 -20.94
CA TYR A 186 -12.07 -20.68 -21.30
C TYR A 186 -11.85 -20.47 -22.80
N ASP A 187 -12.74 -19.69 -23.40
CA ASP A 187 -12.74 -19.42 -24.84
C ASP A 187 -11.81 -18.25 -25.16
N CYS A 188 -10.51 -18.54 -25.23
CA CYS A 188 -9.41 -17.65 -25.58
C CYS A 188 -8.25 -18.42 -26.25
N ASP A 189 -7.28 -17.71 -26.82
CA ASP A 189 -6.06 -18.36 -27.31
C ASP A 189 -5.16 -18.73 -26.14
N HIS A 190 -4.55 -19.91 -26.17
CA HIS A 190 -3.69 -20.40 -25.09
C HIS A 190 -2.23 -20.50 -25.53
N ALA A 191 -1.32 -20.09 -24.64
CA ALA A 191 0.12 -20.23 -24.79
C ALA A 191 0.76 -20.72 -23.48
N LEU A 192 1.98 -21.26 -23.58
CA LEU A 192 2.76 -21.79 -22.46
C LEU A 192 3.92 -20.86 -22.10
#